data_AF-A0AAU7QCS6-F1
#
_entry.id   AF-A0AAU7QCS6-F1
#
_cell.length_a   1.000
_cell.length_b   1.000
_cell.length_c   1.000
_cell.angle_alpha   90.00
_cell.angle_beta   90.00
_cell.angle_gamma   90.00
#
_symmetry.space_group_name_H-M   'P 1'
#
loop_
_entity.id
_entity.type
_entity.pdbx_description
1 polymer ?
#
loop_
_entity_poly.entity_id
_entity_poly.type
_entity_poly.pdbx_seq_one_letter_code
_entity_poly.pdbx_strand_id
1 'polypeptide(L)' 'MTDEDIAQADVVLLAVDVNISGEQRFTGKKIVKVTTETAIKSPNKLIEKLHELIKK' A
#
# COMPACT_ATOMS: atom_id res chain seq x y z
N MET A 1 -12.44 -4.51 3.89
CA MET A 1 -11.33 -5.41 3.51
C MET A 1 -11.37 -6.59 4.44
N THR A 2 -11.49 -7.77 3.86
CA THR A 2 -11.44 -9.04 4.58
C THR A 2 -9.98 -9.52 4.69
N ASP A 3 -9.71 -10.47 5.58
CA ASP A 3 -8.37 -11.09 5.66
C ASP A 3 -8.00 -11.84 4.37
N GLU A 4 -8.99 -12.37 3.63
CA GLU A 4 -8.78 -12.96 2.30
C GLU A 4 -8.31 -11.92 1.26
N ASP A 5 -8.91 -10.72 1.23
CA ASP A 5 -8.45 -9.63 0.36
C ASP A 5 -6.97 -9.28 0.64
N ILE A 6 -6.59 -9.27 1.92
CA ILE A 6 -5.23 -8.95 2.35
C ILE A 6 -4.27 -10.08 1.96
N ALA A 7 -4.69 -11.34 2.12
CA ALA A 7 -3.90 -12.51 1.78
C ALA A 7 -3.66 -12.64 0.26
N GLN A 8 -4.61 -12.22 -0.56
CA GLN A 8 -4.48 -12.22 -2.02
C GLN A 8 -3.69 -11.03 -2.58
N ALA A 9 -3.53 -9.95 -1.81
CA ALA A 9 -2.81 -8.77 -2.28
C ALA A 9 -1.30 -9.04 -2.47
N ASP A 10 -0.75 -8.58 -3.59
CA ASP A 10 0.69 -8.58 -3.87
C ASP A 10 1.42 -7.45 -3.11
N VAL A 11 0.75 -6.30 -2.99
CA VAL A 11 1.29 -5.08 -2.37
C VAL A 11 0.18 -4.35 -1.62
N VAL A 12 0.54 -3.72 -0.50
CA VAL A 12 -0.37 -2.88 0.30
C VAL A 12 0.13 -1.44 0.26
N LEU A 13 -0.66 -0.55 -0.35
CA LEU A 13 -0.40 0.89 -0.34
C LEU A 13 -1.18 1.55 0.81
N LEU A 14 -0.46 2.16 1.75
CA LEU A 14 -1.03 2.93 2.85
C LEU A 14 -0.81 4.42 2.57
N ALA A 15 -1.87 5.10 2.16
CA ALA A 15 -1.89 6.55 1.96
C ALA A 15 -2.41 7.24 3.23
N VAL A 16 -1.55 7.37 4.25
CA VAL A 16 -1.91 7.88 5.58
C VAL A 16 -0.82 8.79 6.13
N ASP A 17 -1.23 9.84 6.84
CA ASP A 17 -0.31 10.78 7.51
C ASP A 17 -0.02 10.41 8.97
N VAL A 18 -0.74 9.43 9.51
CA VAL A 18 -0.62 8.96 10.90
C VAL A 18 -0.58 7.43 10.94
N ASN A 19 -0.01 6.89 12.01
CA ASN A 19 -0.02 5.44 12.22
C ASN A 19 -1.45 4.94 12.41
N ILE A 20 -1.75 3.79 11.81
CA ILE A 20 -3.06 3.18 11.90
C ILE A 20 -3.01 1.93 12.78
N SER A 21 -4.07 1.70 13.54
CA SER A 21 -4.23 0.45 14.26
C SER A 21 -4.49 -0.69 13.27
N GLY A 22 -3.87 -1.84 13.51
CA GLY A 22 -4.09 -3.04 12.69
C GLY A 22 -3.16 -3.17 11.48
N GLU A 23 -2.05 -2.43 11.41
CA GLU A 23 -0.98 -2.65 10.43
C GLU A 23 -0.40 -4.06 10.48
N GLN A 24 -0.50 -4.70 11.64
CA GLN A 24 -0.04 -6.07 11.89
C GLN A 24 -0.69 -7.08 10.93
N ARG A 25 -1.89 -6.80 10.42
CA ARG A 25 -2.59 -7.67 9.46
C ARG A 25 -1.94 -7.69 8.08
N PHE A 26 -1.14 -6.67 7.76
CA PHE A 26 -0.40 -6.57 6.50
C PHE A 26 1.03 -7.12 6.61
N THR A 27 1.41 -7.65 7.79
CA THR A 27 2.75 -8.21 8.02
C THR A 27 3.04 -9.34 7.03
N GLY A 28 4.22 -9.31 6.42
CA GLY A 28 4.62 -10.28 5.40
C GLY A 28 4.25 -9.90 3.96
N LYS A 29 3.42 -8.87 3.76
CA LYS A 29 3.18 -8.26 2.44
C LYS A 29 4.17 -7.13 2.17
N LYS A 30 4.39 -6.80 0.89
CA LYS A 30 5.15 -5.61 0.48
C LYS A 30 4.31 -4.38 0.82
N ILE A 31 4.67 -3.64 1.87
CA ILE A 31 3.95 -2.44 2.31
C ILE A 31 4.65 -1.18 1.77
N VAL A 32 3.89 -0.29 1.14
CA VAL A 32 4.35 1.03 0.70
C VAL A 32 3.53 2.09 1.43
N LYS A 33 4.20 2.94 2.21
CA LYS A 33 3.57 4.06 2.91
C LYS A 33 3.81 5.37 2.15
N VAL A 34 2.77 6.16 1.97
CA VAL A 34 2.81 7.50 1.38
C VAL A 34 1.87 8.44 2.12
N THR A 35 2.11 9.75 2.02
CA THR A 35 1.20 10.75 2.58
C THR A 35 -0.08 10.84 1.75
N THR A 36 -1.19 11.23 2.38
CA THR A 36 -2.46 11.42 1.68
C THR A 36 -2.32 12.46 0.58
N GLU A 37 -1.53 13.50 0.81
CA GLU A 37 -1.22 14.52 -0.20
C GLU A 37 -0.56 13.92 -1.45
N THR A 38 0.41 13.02 -1.27
CA THR A 38 1.10 12.38 -2.40
C THR A 38 0.14 11.50 -3.21
N ALA A 39 -0.76 10.79 -2.52
CA ALA A 39 -1.79 9.98 -3.15
C ALA A 39 -2.73 10.80 -4.04
N ILE A 40 -3.10 12.00 -3.59
CA ILE A 40 -3.97 12.91 -4.33
C ILE A 40 -3.23 13.58 -5.50
N LYS A 41 -2.01 14.09 -5.27
CA LYS A 41 -1.27 14.85 -6.28
C LYS A 41 -0.65 13.99 -7.38
N SER A 42 -0.41 12.71 -7.13
CA SER A 42 0.34 11.86 -8.06
C SER A 42 -0.11 10.39 -8.04
N PRO A 43 -1.40 10.10 -8.29
CA PRO A 43 -1.92 8.73 -8.24
C PRO A 43 -1.24 7.82 -9.28
N ASN A 44 -1.05 8.30 -10.52
CA ASN A 44 -0.45 7.49 -11.60
C ASN A 44 0.99 7.06 -11.27
N LYS A 45 1.82 8.01 -10.81
CA LYS A 45 3.22 7.72 -10.41
C LYS A 45 3.29 6.70 -9.29
N LEU A 46 2.32 6.70 -8.37
CA LEU A 46 2.26 5.71 -7.31
C LEU A 46 1.97 4.33 -7.86
N ILE A 47 0.97 4.19 -8.74
CA ILE A 47 0.64 2.91 -9.38
C ILE A 47 1.82 2.38 -10.20
N GLU A 48 2.50 3.23 -10.96
CA GLU A 48 3.71 2.87 -11.71
C GLU A 48 4.79 2.30 -10.78
N LYS A 49 5.09 3.01 -9.68
CA LYS A 49 6.06 2.57 -8.68
C LYS A 49 5.68 1.24 -8.03
N LEU A 50 4.39 1.03 -7.76
CA LEU A 50 3.90 -0.24 -7.20
C LEU A 50 4.09 -1.39 -8.20
N HIS A 51 3.79 -1.17 -9.49
CA HIS A 51 4.03 -2.18 -10.52
C HIS A 51 5.51 -2.53 -10.66
N GLU A 52 6.42 -1.55 -10.59
CA GLU A 52 7.86 -1.81 -10.61
C GLU A 52 8.34 -2.67 -9.42
N LEU A 53 7.75 -2.47 -8.23
CA LEU A 53 8.07 -3.25 -7.03
C LEU A 53 7.59 -4.71 -7.10
N ILE A 54 6.54 -4.98 -7.88
CA ILE A 54 5.99 -6.33 -8.07
C ILE A 54 6.74 -7.08 -9.20
N LYS A 55 7.19 -6.37 -10.24
CA LYS A 55 7.90 -6.97 -11.40
C LYS A 55 9.35 -7.41 -11.10
N LYS A 56 9.87 -7.13 -9.91
CA LYS A 56 11.17 -7.60 -9.40
C LYS A 56 11.00 -8.80 -8.49
#